data_AF-A0A1H0W181-F1
#
_entry.id   AF-A0A1H0W181-F1
#
_cell.length_a   1.000
_cell.length_b   1.000
_cell.length_c   1.000
_cell.angle_alpha   90.00
_cell.angle_beta   90.00
_cell.angle_gamma   90.00
#
_symmetry.space_group_name_H-M   'P 1'
#
loop_
_entity.id
_entity.type
_entity.pdbx_description
1 polymer ?
#
loop_
_entity_poly.entity_id
_entity_poly.type
_entity_poly.pdbx_seq_one_letter_code
_entity_poly.pdbx_strand_id
1 'polypeptide(L)'
;MATKGLQTLVAVSIGLLVLAICLVTGANLFLAAFSAGITVATAGPGFREEFEQFGELVAELLKLAAILVFGALITPTFLFGEIAWAGWVFAVLAIVVARPVALLVSFLGTRLPAKEQLAAMWFGPKGFASVVYGLLVLESSVERSDEVFHLVALVIVLSILAHSSTDVLVARQFDSRPPPTPESLTG
;
A
#
# COMPACT_ATOMS: atom_id res chain seq x y z
N MET A 1 -19.41 -12.06 -25.79
CA MET A 1 -18.01 -11.66 -26.07
C MET A 1 -17.89 -10.19 -26.44
N ALA A 2 -18.77 -9.63 -27.29
CA ALA A 2 -18.76 -8.19 -27.64
C ALA A 2 -19.07 -7.22 -26.48
N THR A 3 -19.85 -7.64 -25.48
CA THR A 3 -20.22 -6.80 -24.32
C THR A 3 -19.10 -6.61 -23.29
N LYS A 4 -18.30 -7.66 -23.04
CA LYS A 4 -17.21 -7.64 -22.04
C LYS A 4 -16.10 -6.63 -22.39
N GLY A 5 -15.72 -6.57 -23.68
CA GLY A 5 -14.72 -5.60 -24.14
C GLY A 5 -15.17 -4.14 -23.99
N LEU A 6 -16.46 -3.87 -24.19
CA LEU A 6 -17.03 -2.54 -24.00
C LEU A 6 -17.02 -2.11 -22.53
N GLN A 7 -17.32 -3.04 -21.62
CA GLN A 7 -17.35 -2.79 -20.18
C GLN A 7 -15.94 -2.54 -19.60
N THR A 8 -14.91 -3.25 -20.08
CA THR A 8 -13.50 -2.93 -19.74
C THR A 8 -13.11 -1.52 -20.22
N LEU A 9 -13.53 -1.12 -21.43
CA LEU A 9 -13.25 0.22 -21.95
C LEU A 9 -13.92 1.31 -21.11
N VAL A 10 -15.12 1.04 -20.58
CA VAL A 10 -15.81 1.92 -19.63
C VAL A 10 -15.00 2.08 -18.34
N ALA A 11 -14.44 1.01 -17.78
CA ALA A 11 -13.59 1.07 -16.59
C ALA A 11 -12.38 1.99 -16.78
N VAL A 12 -11.66 1.82 -17.90
CA VAL A 12 -10.53 2.69 -18.28
C VAL A 12 -10.97 4.15 -18.45
N SER A 13 -12.10 4.36 -19.12
CA SER A 13 -12.63 5.70 -19.38
C SER A 13 -12.98 6.43 -18.08
N ILE A 14 -13.58 5.73 -17.12
CA ILE A 14 -13.86 6.28 -15.77
C ILE A 14 -12.56 6.65 -15.08
N GLY A 15 -11.54 5.79 -15.09
CA GLY A 15 -10.24 6.09 -14.51
C GLY A 15 -9.57 7.33 -15.11
N LEU A 16 -9.57 7.45 -16.45
CA LEU A 16 -9.03 8.61 -17.15
C LEU A 16 -9.83 9.89 -16.90
N LEU A 17 -11.16 9.80 -16.80
CA LEU A 17 -12.01 10.94 -16.45
C LEU A 17 -11.69 11.44 -15.04
N VAL A 18 -11.60 10.53 -14.07
CA VAL A 18 -11.23 10.89 -12.68
C VAL A 18 -9.85 11.56 -12.65
N LEU A 19 -8.87 11.00 -13.36
CA LEU A 19 -7.53 11.58 -13.50
C LEU A 19 -7.60 13.00 -14.09
N ALA A 20 -8.27 13.18 -15.23
CA ALA A 20 -8.38 14.47 -15.90
C ALA A 20 -9.08 15.52 -15.03
N ILE A 21 -10.16 15.14 -14.34
CA ILE A 21 -10.88 16.03 -13.41
C ILE A 21 -9.96 16.43 -12.26
N CYS A 22 -9.22 15.50 -11.67
CA CYS A 22 -8.28 15.82 -10.59
C CYS A 22 -7.17 16.78 -11.04
N LEU A 23 -6.62 16.57 -12.24
CA LEU A 23 -5.57 17.44 -12.78
C LEU A 23 -6.05 18.88 -13.00
N VAL A 24 -7.29 19.06 -13.47
CA VAL A 24 -7.86 20.41 -13.70
C VAL A 24 -8.30 21.07 -12.40
N THR A 25 -8.84 20.30 -11.46
CA THR A 25 -9.38 20.84 -10.19
C THR A 25 -8.33 20.95 -9.08
N GLY A 26 -7.19 20.29 -9.22
CA GLY A 26 -6.22 20.12 -8.14
C GLY A 26 -6.69 19.17 -7.03
N ALA A 27 -7.73 18.37 -7.27
CA ALA A 27 -8.23 17.42 -6.29
C ALA A 27 -7.24 16.27 -6.03
N ASN A 28 -7.30 15.69 -4.84
CA ASN A 28 -6.41 14.58 -4.48
C ASN A 28 -6.77 13.31 -5.28
N LEU A 29 -5.83 12.88 -6.12
CA LEU A 29 -5.98 11.72 -7.02
C LEU A 29 -6.33 10.43 -6.29
N PHE A 30 -5.74 10.17 -5.11
CA PHE A 30 -5.98 8.95 -4.35
C PHE A 30 -7.40 8.90 -3.79
N LEU A 31 -7.85 10.00 -3.17
CA LEU A 31 -9.21 10.11 -2.63
C LEU A 31 -10.26 10.07 -3.74
N ALA A 32 -10.00 10.74 -4.87
CA ALA A 32 -10.89 10.72 -6.01
C ALA A 32 -11.01 9.32 -6.62
N ALA A 33 -9.89 8.63 -6.86
CA ALA A 33 -9.89 7.26 -7.36
C ALA A 33 -10.59 6.28 -6.40
N PHE A 34 -10.38 6.43 -5.09
CA PHE A 34 -11.05 5.62 -4.07
C PHE A 34 -12.57 5.85 -4.07
N SER A 35 -13.00 7.11 -4.07
CA SER A 35 -14.43 7.47 -4.11
C SER A 35 -15.12 7.00 -5.39
N ALA A 36 -14.46 7.11 -6.54
CA ALA A 36 -14.93 6.58 -7.81
C ALA A 36 -15.07 5.05 -7.76
N GLY A 37 -14.08 4.34 -7.19
CA GLY A 37 -14.14 2.89 -6.99
C GLY A 37 -15.36 2.46 -6.14
N ILE A 38 -15.61 3.14 -5.01
CA ILE A 38 -16.81 2.88 -4.19
C ILE A 38 -18.09 3.11 -5.01
N THR A 39 -18.14 4.21 -5.76
CA THR A 39 -19.30 4.57 -6.57
C THR A 39 -19.58 3.50 -7.62
N VAL A 40 -18.56 3.06 -8.37
CA VAL A 40 -18.67 1.97 -9.37
C VAL A 40 -19.10 0.66 -8.72
N ALA A 41 -18.54 0.32 -7.55
CA ALA A 41 -18.91 -0.89 -6.82
C ALA A 41 -20.38 -0.87 -6.36
N THR A 42 -20.95 0.31 -6.10
CA THR A 42 -22.37 0.49 -5.73
C THR A 42 -23.34 0.60 -6.91
N ALA A 43 -22.84 0.87 -8.13
CA ALA A 43 -23.67 1.11 -9.31
C ALA A 43 -24.30 -0.17 -9.91
N GLY A 44 -23.71 -1.35 -9.67
CA GLY A 44 -24.33 -2.63 -10.01
C GLY A 44 -23.35 -3.81 -10.11
N PRO A 45 -23.84 -5.07 -9.98
CA PRO A 45 -22.97 -6.25 -9.90
C PRO A 45 -22.09 -6.48 -11.14
N GLY A 46 -22.63 -6.25 -12.34
CA GLY A 46 -21.89 -6.48 -13.60
C GLY A 46 -20.76 -5.49 -13.85
N PHE A 47 -20.88 -4.24 -13.39
CA PHE A 47 -19.79 -3.26 -13.47
C PHE A 47 -18.71 -3.54 -12.43
N ARG A 48 -19.13 -3.98 -11.23
CA ARG A 48 -18.21 -4.34 -10.16
C ARG A 48 -17.27 -5.47 -10.56
N GLU A 49 -17.80 -6.59 -11.04
CA GLU A 49 -17.00 -7.80 -11.31
C GLU A 49 -15.93 -7.56 -12.39
N GLU A 50 -16.28 -6.80 -13.43
CA GLU A 50 -15.33 -6.46 -14.50
C GLU A 50 -14.31 -5.41 -14.08
N PHE A 51 -14.73 -4.38 -13.34
CA PHE A 51 -13.82 -3.37 -12.79
C PHE A 51 -12.86 -3.99 -11.77
N GLU A 52 -13.32 -4.97 -10.99
CA GLU A 52 -12.51 -5.72 -10.04
C GLU A 52 -11.45 -6.55 -10.76
N GLN A 53 -11.84 -7.40 -11.72
CA GLN A 53 -10.89 -8.24 -12.45
C GLN A 53 -9.87 -7.42 -13.26
N PHE A 54 -10.32 -6.40 -13.99
CA PHE A 54 -9.41 -5.55 -14.77
C PHE A 54 -8.56 -4.65 -13.88
N GLY A 55 -9.18 -4.03 -12.87
CA GLY A 55 -8.51 -3.15 -11.92
C GLY A 55 -7.42 -3.87 -11.13
N GLU A 56 -7.65 -5.13 -10.72
CA GLU A 56 -6.65 -5.96 -10.05
C GLU A 56 -5.41 -6.19 -10.93
N LEU A 57 -5.62 -6.59 -12.19
CA LEU A 57 -4.52 -6.79 -13.15
C LEU A 57 -3.73 -5.50 -13.40
N VAL A 58 -4.43 -4.39 -13.63
CA VAL A 58 -3.77 -3.09 -13.86
C VAL A 58 -3.04 -2.62 -12.61
N ALA A 59 -3.66 -2.73 -11.44
CA ALA A 59 -3.04 -2.35 -10.17
C ALA A 59 -1.81 -3.22 -9.88
N GLU A 60 -1.85 -4.52 -10.19
CA GLU A 60 -0.71 -5.40 -10.03
C GLU A 60 0.44 -5.05 -10.97
N LEU A 61 0.16 -4.81 -12.25
CA LEU A 61 1.15 -4.38 -13.22
C LEU A 61 1.80 -3.04 -12.84
N LEU A 62 1.00 -2.04 -12.47
CA LEU A 62 1.51 -0.73 -12.06
C LEU A 62 2.30 -0.82 -10.75
N LYS A 63 1.87 -1.68 -9.82
CA LYS A 63 2.60 -1.94 -8.57
C LYS A 63 3.97 -2.55 -8.85
N LEU A 64 4.04 -3.57 -9.71
CA LEU A 64 5.30 -4.18 -10.12
C LEU A 64 6.21 -3.18 -10.85
N ALA A 65 5.66 -2.37 -11.76
CA ALA A 65 6.41 -1.33 -12.45
C ALA A 65 6.97 -0.28 -11.48
N ALA A 66 6.18 0.21 -10.54
CA ALA A 66 6.63 1.17 -9.53
C ALA A 66 7.70 0.59 -8.60
N ILE A 67 7.56 -0.68 -8.17
CA ILE A 67 8.60 -1.36 -7.38
C ILE A 67 9.88 -1.54 -8.20
N LEU A 68 9.77 -1.89 -9.48
CA LEU A 68 10.91 -2.02 -10.39
C LEU A 68 11.65 -0.70 -10.54
N VAL A 69 10.93 0.40 -10.83
CA VAL A 69 11.51 1.74 -10.93
C VAL A 69 12.16 2.16 -9.62
N PHE A 70 11.47 2.00 -8.51
CA PHE A 70 12.00 2.33 -7.19
C PHE A 70 13.26 1.52 -6.85
N GLY A 71 13.25 0.21 -7.12
CA GLY A 71 14.42 -0.64 -6.95
C GLY A 71 15.59 -0.27 -7.85
N ALA A 72 15.32 0.14 -9.10
CA ALA A 72 16.34 0.61 -10.03
C ALA A 72 16.96 1.95 -9.62
N LEU A 73 16.20 2.80 -8.92
CA LEU A 73 16.69 4.08 -8.39
C LEU A 73 17.52 3.93 -7.11
N ILE A 74 17.38 2.81 -6.39
CA ILE A 74 18.14 2.54 -5.17
C ILE A 74 19.51 1.96 -5.54
N THR A 75 20.58 2.70 -5.25
CA THR A 75 21.96 2.18 -5.32
C THR A 75 22.58 2.10 -3.92
N PRO A 76 23.35 1.03 -3.58
CA PRO A 76 24.02 0.94 -2.29
C PRO A 76 24.93 2.14 -1.98
N THR A 77 25.58 2.72 -3.00
CA THR A 77 26.40 3.93 -2.84
C THR A 77 25.58 5.14 -2.39
N PHE A 78 24.35 5.29 -2.86
CA PHE A 78 23.44 6.36 -2.42
C PHE A 78 22.97 6.14 -0.98
N LEU A 79 22.66 4.90 -0.58
CA LEU A 79 22.18 4.60 0.78
C LEU A 79 23.25 4.73 1.86
N PHE A 80 24.49 4.31 1.56
CA PHE A 80 25.56 4.24 2.56
C PHE A 80 26.58 5.39 2.46
N GLY A 81 26.62 6.13 1.34
CA GLY A 81 27.61 7.20 1.10
C GLY A 81 27.12 8.60 1.48
N GLU A 82 25.82 8.90 1.30
CA GLU A 82 25.28 10.27 1.46
C GLU A 82 24.46 10.45 2.74
N ILE A 83 24.03 9.36 3.37
CA ILE A 83 23.17 9.42 4.55
C ILE A 83 24.01 9.45 5.83
N ALA A 84 24.01 10.59 6.52
CA ALA A 84 24.62 10.71 7.84
C ALA A 84 24.00 9.72 8.84
N TRP A 85 24.75 9.34 9.88
CA TRP A 85 24.27 8.49 11.00
C TRP A 85 22.90 8.92 11.55
N ALA A 86 22.64 10.23 11.60
CA ALA A 86 21.36 10.78 12.04
C ALA A 86 20.17 10.30 11.20
N GLY A 87 20.35 10.09 9.88
CA GLY A 87 19.31 9.57 8.99
C GLY A 87 18.93 8.12 9.29
N TRP A 88 19.90 7.30 9.72
CA TRP A 88 19.65 5.93 10.16
C TRP A 88 18.84 5.89 11.47
N VAL A 89 19.20 6.73 12.44
CA VAL A 89 18.44 6.87 13.69
C VAL A 89 17.02 7.35 13.42
N PHE A 90 16.87 8.36 12.55
CA PHE A 90 15.56 8.83 12.13
C PHE A 90 14.74 7.72 11.48
N ALA A 91 15.34 6.92 10.59
CA ALA A 91 14.61 5.87 9.89
C ALA A 91 14.09 4.79 10.85
N VAL A 92 14.91 4.38 11.82
CA VAL A 92 14.50 3.45 12.87
C VAL A 92 13.37 4.04 13.72
N LEU A 93 13.50 5.31 14.15
CA LEU A 93 12.45 5.99 14.91
C LEU A 93 11.16 6.12 14.10
N ALA A 94 11.23 6.45 12.81
CA ALA A 94 10.07 6.56 11.95
C ALA A 94 9.33 5.21 11.86
N ILE A 95 10.05 4.10 11.70
CA ILE A 95 9.44 2.76 11.63
C ILE A 95 8.82 2.34 12.97
N VAL A 96 9.56 2.55 14.08
CA VAL A 96 9.16 2.05 15.41
C VAL A 96 8.15 2.96 16.09
N VAL A 97 8.16 4.27 15.84
CA VAL A 97 7.33 5.25 16.55
C VAL A 97 6.15 5.69 15.71
N ALA A 98 6.34 6.04 14.43
CA ALA A 98 5.26 6.64 13.65
C ALA A 98 4.07 5.69 13.50
N ARG A 99 4.32 4.40 13.28
CA ARG A 99 3.26 3.40 13.10
C ARG A 99 2.45 3.15 14.38
N PRO A 100 3.05 2.83 15.55
CA PRO A 100 2.29 2.67 16.78
C PRO A 100 1.54 3.94 17.19
N VAL A 101 2.16 5.12 17.02
CA VAL A 101 1.52 6.39 17.38
C VAL A 101 0.29 6.65 16.50
N ALA A 102 0.41 6.52 15.17
CA ALA A 102 -0.72 6.72 14.27
C ALA A 102 -1.90 5.78 14.59
N LEU A 103 -1.61 4.53 14.97
CA LEU A 103 -2.62 3.54 15.28
C LEU A 103 -3.22 3.73 16.67
N LEU A 104 -2.42 4.09 17.68
CA LEU A 104 -2.92 4.48 19.00
C LEU A 104 -3.88 5.66 18.89
N VAL A 105 -3.53 6.67 18.10
CA VAL A 105 -4.41 7.83 17.83
C VAL A 105 -5.68 7.40 17.10
N SER A 106 -5.59 6.49 16.13
CA SER A 106 -6.77 5.96 15.42
C SER A 106 -7.69 5.12 16.32
N PHE A 107 -7.15 4.48 17.36
CA PHE A 107 -7.92 3.71 18.34
C PHE A 107 -8.41 4.53 19.54
N LEU A 108 -8.01 5.81 19.66
CA LEU A 108 -8.50 6.71 20.71
C LEU A 108 -10.02 6.92 20.52
N GLY A 109 -10.80 6.22 21.34
CA GLY A 109 -12.28 6.27 21.30
C GLY A 109 -12.95 4.98 20.83
N THR A 110 -12.19 3.97 20.40
CA THR A 110 -12.75 2.70 19.92
C THR A 110 -12.82 1.67 21.06
N ARG A 111 -13.92 0.90 21.15
CA ARG A 111 -14.11 -0.17 22.16
C ARG A 111 -13.47 -1.52 21.78
N LEU A 112 -12.46 -1.50 20.91
CA LEU A 112 -11.82 -2.74 20.44
C LEU A 112 -10.94 -3.33 21.55
N PRO A 113 -10.99 -4.66 21.81
CA PRO A 113 -10.11 -5.29 22.80
C PRO A 113 -8.64 -5.20 22.36
N ALA A 114 -7.73 -5.05 23.33
CA ALA A 114 -6.30 -4.80 23.08
C ALA A 114 -5.63 -5.85 22.17
N LYS A 115 -6.12 -7.09 22.17
CA LYS A 115 -5.63 -8.16 21.30
C LYS A 115 -5.98 -7.94 19.82
N GLU A 116 -7.17 -7.41 19.52
CA GLU A 116 -7.58 -7.05 18.16
C GLU A 116 -6.88 -5.78 17.69
N GLN A 117 -6.65 -4.82 18.60
CA GLN A 117 -5.81 -3.66 18.29
C GLN A 117 -4.39 -4.08 17.94
N LEU A 118 -3.78 -5.01 18.71
CA LEU A 118 -2.43 -5.51 18.44
C LEU A 118 -2.36 -6.30 17.12
N ALA A 119 -3.38 -7.10 16.82
CA ALA A 119 -3.49 -7.78 15.54
C ALA A 119 -3.62 -6.77 14.38
N ALA A 120 -4.52 -5.80 14.48
CA ALA A 120 -4.67 -4.74 13.47
C ALA A 120 -3.38 -3.93 13.30
N MET A 121 -2.67 -3.66 14.40
CA MET A 121 -1.39 -2.97 14.37
C MET A 121 -0.32 -3.75 13.62
N TRP A 122 -0.33 -5.07 13.74
CA TRP A 122 0.62 -5.96 13.09
C TRP A 122 0.28 -6.22 11.60
N PHE A 123 -1.01 -6.40 11.28
CA PHE A 123 -1.49 -6.85 9.96
C PHE A 123 -1.77 -5.74 8.92
N GLY A 124 -1.45 -4.48 9.19
CA GLY A 124 -1.66 -3.38 8.23
C GLY A 124 -1.07 -3.66 6.84
N PRO A 125 -1.82 -3.44 5.74
CA PRO A 125 -1.40 -3.73 4.36
C PRO A 125 -0.14 -2.94 4.00
N LYS A 126 0.89 -3.64 3.53
CA LYS A 126 2.29 -3.18 3.64
C LYS A 126 2.79 -2.45 2.38
N GLY A 127 3.38 -1.27 2.60
CA GLY A 127 4.57 -0.78 1.88
C GLY A 127 4.39 -0.12 0.52
N PHE A 128 3.43 -0.54 -0.30
CA PHE A 128 3.34 -0.03 -1.68
C PHE A 128 3.04 1.48 -1.74
N ALA A 129 2.12 1.97 -0.91
CA ALA A 129 1.79 3.39 -0.87
C ALA A 129 3.04 4.24 -0.56
N SER A 130 3.91 3.77 0.35
CA SER A 130 5.16 4.46 0.67
C SER A 130 6.11 4.54 -0.53
N VAL A 131 6.19 3.49 -1.35
CA VAL A 131 6.98 3.49 -2.60
C VAL A 131 6.44 4.55 -3.57
N VAL A 132 5.12 4.59 -3.78
CA VAL A 132 4.48 5.58 -4.64
C VAL A 132 4.73 7.00 -4.13
N TYR A 133 4.56 7.24 -2.82
CA TYR A 133 4.85 8.55 -2.23
C TYR A 133 6.33 8.93 -2.33
N GLY A 134 7.25 7.97 -2.19
CA GLY A 134 8.67 8.22 -2.42
C GLY A 134 8.96 8.70 -3.84
N LEU A 135 8.37 8.05 -4.85
CA LEU A 135 8.49 8.47 -6.25
C LEU A 135 7.85 9.85 -6.51
N LEU A 136 6.70 10.14 -5.89
CA LEU A 136 6.06 11.46 -5.99
C LEU A 136 6.91 12.58 -5.35
N VAL A 137 7.59 12.30 -4.24
CA VAL A 137 8.50 13.27 -3.62
C VAL A 137 9.69 13.55 -4.52
N LEU A 138 10.23 12.53 -5.20
CA LEU A 138 11.33 12.71 -6.14
C LEU A 138 10.93 13.59 -7.34
N GLU A 139 9.69 13.46 -7.82
CA GLU A 139 9.16 14.29 -8.90
C GLU A 139 8.76 15.71 -8.44
N SER A 140 8.55 15.90 -7.13
CA SER A 140 8.19 17.20 -6.60
C SER A 140 9.35 18.20 -6.69
N SER A 141 9.04 19.46 -6.99
CA SER A 141 10.00 20.57 -7.09
C SER A 141 10.48 21.10 -5.73
N VAL A 142 10.46 20.26 -4.71
CA VAL A 142 10.88 20.61 -3.34
C VAL A 142 12.40 20.74 -3.28
N GLU A 143 12.89 21.77 -2.58
CA GLU A 143 14.32 21.92 -2.31
C GLU A 143 14.86 20.68 -1.60
N ARG A 144 15.96 20.11 -2.11
CA ARG A 144 16.59 18.89 -1.57
C ARG A 144 15.70 17.63 -1.68
N SER A 145 14.87 17.54 -2.71
CA SER A 145 14.04 16.36 -3.02
C SER A 145 14.86 15.06 -3.07
N ASP A 146 16.11 15.11 -3.56
CA ASP A 146 17.04 13.98 -3.56
C ASP A 146 17.38 13.49 -2.15
N GLU A 147 17.69 14.39 -1.21
CA GLU A 147 17.99 14.02 0.19
C GLU A 147 16.77 13.40 0.89
N VAL A 148 15.59 13.98 0.65
CA VAL A 148 14.32 13.47 1.19
C VAL A 148 14.02 12.11 0.59
N PHE A 149 14.20 11.95 -0.72
CA PHE A 149 14.05 10.66 -1.40
C PHE A 149 15.00 9.61 -0.83
N HIS A 150 16.28 9.94 -0.60
CA HIS A 150 17.25 9.02 0.00
C HIS A 150 16.82 8.57 1.40
N LEU A 151 16.33 9.49 2.22
CA LEU A 151 15.84 9.18 3.55
C LEU A 151 14.58 8.31 3.50
N VAL A 152 13.62 8.63 2.61
CA VAL A 152 12.40 7.84 2.39
C VAL A 152 12.74 6.46 1.87
N ALA A 153 13.68 6.35 0.92
CA ALA A 153 14.15 5.10 0.37
C ALA A 153 14.79 4.22 1.46
N LEU A 154 15.64 4.79 2.31
CA LEU A 154 16.22 4.10 3.46
C LEU A 154 15.13 3.56 4.41
N VAL A 155 14.14 4.39 4.76
CA VAL A 155 13.00 3.98 5.61
C VAL A 155 12.23 2.83 4.97
N ILE A 156 11.94 2.92 3.67
CA ILE A 156 11.20 1.89 2.94
C ILE A 156 11.99 0.58 2.91
N VAL A 157 13.29 0.62 2.59
CA VAL A 157 14.17 -0.56 2.56
C VAL A 157 14.23 -1.21 3.94
N LEU A 158 14.49 -0.43 4.99
CA LEU A 158 14.53 -0.94 6.36
C LEU A 158 13.17 -1.51 6.80
N SER A 159 12.07 -0.86 6.43
CA SER A 159 10.72 -1.33 6.74
C SER A 159 10.42 -2.65 6.04
N ILE A 160 10.78 -2.79 4.75
CA ILE A 160 10.61 -4.03 3.98
C ILE A 160 11.46 -5.14 4.60
N LEU A 161 12.74 -4.89 4.92
CA LEU A 161 13.61 -5.90 5.54
C LEU A 161 13.08 -6.33 6.92
N ALA A 162 12.68 -5.39 7.77
CA ALA A 162 12.16 -5.69 9.10
C ALA A 162 10.83 -6.47 9.06
N HIS A 163 9.92 -6.14 8.13
CA HIS A 163 8.60 -6.77 8.06
C HIS A 163 8.55 -8.03 7.18
N SER A 164 9.35 -8.12 6.11
CA SER A 164 9.41 -9.30 5.22
C SER A 164 9.84 -10.56 5.97
N SER A 165 10.82 -10.45 6.87
CA SER A 165 11.24 -11.58 7.72
C SER A 165 10.23 -11.92 8.82
N THR A 166 9.44 -10.93 9.26
CA THR A 166 8.51 -11.07 10.38
C THR A 166 7.19 -11.73 9.95
N ASP A 167 6.71 -11.46 8.73
CA ASP A 167 5.48 -12.04 8.20
C ASP A 167 5.55 -13.57 8.04
N VAL A 168 6.70 -14.08 7.59
CA VAL A 168 6.92 -15.53 7.42
C VAL A 168 6.92 -16.24 8.77
N LEU A 169 7.44 -15.60 9.83
CA LEU A 169 7.48 -16.17 11.18
C LEU A 169 6.09 -16.23 11.83
N VAL A 170 5.28 -15.20 11.65
CA VAL A 170 3.90 -15.16 12.18
C VAL A 170 2.98 -16.09 11.40
N ALA A 171 3.11 -16.18 10.07
CA ALA A 171 2.35 -17.16 9.28
C ALA A 171 2.59 -18.61 9.77
N ARG A 172 3.84 -18.96 10.09
CA ARG A 172 4.21 -20.28 10.64
C ARG A 172 3.65 -20.56 12.03
N GLN A 173 3.46 -19.53 12.86
CA GLN A 173 2.86 -19.69 14.19
C GLN A 173 1.34 -19.94 14.12
N PHE A 174 0.66 -19.44 13.08
CA PHE A 174 -0.78 -19.69 12.86
C PHE A 174 -1.08 -21.00 12.13
N ASP A 175 -0.13 -21.56 11.39
CA ASP A 175 -0.24 -22.87 10.71
C ASP A 175 -0.13 -24.07 11.68
N SER A 176 0.07 -23.80 12.98
CA SER A 176 0.11 -24.82 14.04
C SER A 176 -1.27 -25.17 14.63
N ARG A 177 -2.39 -24.76 14.01
CA ARG A 177 -3.72 -25.26 14.40
C ARG A 177 -3.95 -26.63 13.75
N PRO A 178 -4.23 -27.70 14.52
CA PRO A 178 -4.47 -29.03 13.95
C PRO A 178 -5.64 -29.01 12.97
N PRO A 179 -5.61 -29.82 11.89
CA PRO A 179 -6.76 -29.98 11.00
C PRO A 179 -8.00 -30.42 11.81
N PRO A 180 -9.21 -29.98 11.43
CA PRO A 180 -10.43 -30.40 12.11
C PRO A 180 -10.55 -31.92 12.09
N THR A 181 -10.81 -32.51 13.26
CA THR A 181 -11.03 -33.95 13.40
C THR A 181 -12.28 -34.36 12.60
N PRO A 182 -12.28 -35.49 11.87
CA PRO A 182 -13.37 -35.87 10.94
C PRO A 182 -14.76 -36.09 11.55
N GLU A 183 -14.91 -35.94 12.87
CA GLU A 183 -16.13 -36.30 13.61
C GLU A 183 -17.28 -35.28 13.46
N SER A 184 -17.05 -34.12 12.84
CA SER A 184 -18.08 -33.09 12.64
C SER A 184 -18.85 -33.20 11.31
N LEU A 185 -18.74 -34.31 10.59
CA LEU A 185 -19.44 -34.55 9.32
C LEU A 185 -20.63 -35.53 9.43
N THR A 186 -20.99 -35.97 10.64
CA THR A 186 -22.19 -36.78 10.89
C THR A 186 -22.94 -36.24 12.11
N GLY A 187 -23.89 -35.34 11.86
CA GLY A 187 -24.83 -34.80 12.83
C GLY A 187 -25.85 -33.91 12.14
#